data_AF-A0A1C6AS73-F1
#
_entry.id   AF-A0A1C6AS73-F1
#
_cell.length_a   1.000
_cell.length_b   1.000
_cell.length_c   1.000
_cell.angle_alpha   90.00
_cell.angle_beta   90.00
_cell.angle_gamma   90.00
#
_symmetry.space_group_name_H-M   'P 1'
#
loop_
_entity.id
_entity.type
_entity.pdbx_description
1 polymer ?
#
loop_
_entity_poly.entity_id
_entity_poly.type
_entity_poly.pdbx_seq_one_letter_code
_entity_poly.pdbx_strand_id
1 'polypeptide(L)'
;MEELIVQNYNHPCIAVWGLSNEITAASAVNEDLLENHRLLNELAHKLDPTRKTTMANVFMLETTSPILEIPDVNSYNLYFGWYLGELEQNDEFFDKYHADFPDRCIGFSEYGADANPQYQSSHPEKGDYTESYQCVYHEHIAKMIADRPWLWATHVWNMFDFAADGRDEGGKHGENQKGLVTFDRKIKKDPFYLYKAYWSKEPFVHLCGSRYVDRAEDVTEIKVYSNLPEVSLYKDGQLVETKQGDKVFTFQLPITGKHSIEARSGEHSSVILVNKVDAPNPDYAMDNRKNVTNWFDGELDESCWSVKDNMAAAMADPKAGPILKQIREKAAASRGDVAAAVKDNPALVAMMERAMQRMTIQSMLMQAGTSEEDIKQLNRVLQGISKE
;
A
#
# COMPACT_ATOMS: atom_id res chain seq x y z
N MET A 1 -0.90 26.59 14.27
CA MET A 1 0.33 26.93 13.53
C MET A 1 1.26 27.81 14.36
N GLU A 2 0.81 28.97 14.86
CA GLU A 2 1.65 29.88 15.66
C GLU A 2 2.34 29.17 16.85
N GLU A 3 1.58 28.45 17.68
CA GLU A 3 2.14 27.69 18.80
C GLU A 3 3.18 26.65 18.36
N LEU A 4 2.88 25.89 17.30
CA LEU A 4 3.78 24.88 16.74
C LEU A 4 5.13 25.51 16.36
N ILE A 5 5.11 26.61 15.60
CA ILE A 5 6.33 27.26 15.13
C ILE A 5 7.07 27.90 16.29
N VAL A 6 6.41 28.71 17.12
CA VAL A 6 7.07 29.45 18.21
C VAL A 6 7.70 28.51 19.22
N GLN A 7 7.02 27.42 19.60
CA GLN A 7 7.55 26.46 20.57
C GLN A 7 8.69 25.62 20.00
N ASN A 8 8.71 25.37 18.68
CA ASN A 8 9.65 24.44 18.06
C ASN A 8 10.71 25.11 17.17
N TYR A 9 10.71 26.45 17.08
CA TYR A 9 11.56 27.23 16.17
C TYR A 9 13.04 26.88 16.26
N ASN A 10 13.53 26.66 17.49
CA ASN A 10 14.95 26.42 17.76
C ASN A 10 15.40 24.97 17.50
N HIS A 11 14.52 24.08 17.04
CA HIS A 11 14.90 22.70 16.72
C HIS A 11 15.54 22.62 15.33
N PRO A 12 16.86 22.35 15.22
CA PRO A 12 17.55 22.28 13.93
C PRO A 12 17.14 21.05 13.11
N CYS A 13 16.49 20.06 13.72
CA CYS A 13 15.99 18.87 13.03
C CYS A 13 14.71 19.12 12.21
N ILE A 14 14.02 20.25 12.43
CA ILE A 14 12.83 20.59 11.66
C ILE A 14 13.28 21.31 10.38
N ALA A 15 12.87 20.80 9.23
CA ALA A 15 13.16 21.39 7.92
C ALA A 15 11.93 22.04 7.27
N VAL A 16 10.73 21.56 7.59
CA VAL A 16 9.47 21.99 6.96
C VAL A 16 8.34 22.12 7.98
N TRP A 17 7.35 22.98 7.69
CA TRP A 17 6.10 23.12 8.44
C TRP A 17 4.91 22.58 7.64
N GLY A 18 4.22 21.56 8.15
CA GLY A 18 3.05 20.97 7.50
C GLY A 18 1.79 21.82 7.70
N LEU A 19 1.16 22.27 6.62
CA LEU A 19 -0.04 23.12 6.68
C LEU A 19 -1.31 22.30 6.97
N SER A 20 -1.46 21.14 6.33
CA SER A 20 -2.58 20.21 6.53
C SER A 20 -2.26 18.80 6.05
N ASN A 21 -3.15 17.86 6.36
CA ASN A 21 -3.12 16.47 5.92
C ASN A 21 -4.50 16.07 5.39
N GLU A 22 -4.58 15.55 4.17
CA GLU A 22 -5.79 15.00 3.53
C GLU A 22 -7.04 15.87 3.63
N ILE A 23 -6.87 17.20 3.68
CA ILE A 23 -7.98 18.12 3.97
C ILE A 23 -9.10 18.05 2.92
N THR A 24 -8.77 17.63 1.70
CA THR A 24 -9.70 17.47 0.58
C THR A 24 -10.33 16.08 0.49
N ALA A 25 -10.07 15.18 1.44
CA ALA A 25 -10.77 13.90 1.51
C ALA A 25 -12.26 14.13 1.77
N ALA A 26 -12.60 14.92 2.78
CA ALA A 26 -13.99 15.23 3.14
C ALA A 26 -14.39 16.69 2.87
N SER A 27 -13.63 17.43 2.03
CA SER A 27 -13.95 18.82 1.69
C SER A 27 -13.65 19.12 0.22
N ALA A 28 -14.53 19.90 -0.41
CA ALA A 28 -14.26 20.42 -1.74
C ALA A 28 -13.19 21.52 -1.68
N VAL A 29 -12.42 21.65 -2.75
CA VAL A 29 -11.54 22.81 -2.93
C VAL A 29 -12.42 24.01 -3.29
N ASN A 30 -12.59 24.92 -2.33
CA ASN A 30 -13.35 26.15 -2.48
C ASN A 30 -12.51 27.34 -1.97
N GLU A 31 -13.01 28.57 -2.16
CA GLU A 31 -12.24 29.77 -1.81
C GLU A 31 -11.94 29.85 -0.30
N ASP A 32 -12.86 29.44 0.58
CA ASP A 32 -12.63 29.44 2.02
C ASP A 32 -11.46 28.53 2.41
N LEU A 33 -11.37 27.34 1.80
CA LEU A 33 -10.26 26.41 2.02
C LEU A 33 -8.94 26.96 1.50
N LEU A 34 -8.96 27.54 0.29
CA LEU A 34 -7.78 28.15 -0.33
C LEU A 34 -7.27 29.31 0.51
N GLU A 35 -8.15 30.22 0.93
CA GLU A 35 -7.80 31.36 1.75
C GLU A 35 -7.26 30.93 3.10
N ASN A 36 -7.85 29.92 3.73
CA ASN A 36 -7.29 29.36 4.97
C ASN A 36 -5.85 28.86 4.78
N HIS A 37 -5.56 28.17 3.68
CA HIS A 37 -4.21 27.68 3.41
C HIS A 37 -3.22 28.79 3.06
N ARG A 38 -3.66 29.85 2.34
CA ARG A 38 -2.84 31.05 2.11
C ARG A 38 -2.48 31.72 3.44
N LEU A 39 -3.46 31.94 4.31
CA LEU A 39 -3.23 32.52 5.65
C LEU A 39 -2.28 31.67 6.50
N LEU A 40 -2.40 30.34 6.47
CA LEU A 40 -1.47 29.45 7.17
C LEU A 40 -0.05 29.52 6.61
N ASN A 41 0.08 29.56 5.28
CA ASN A 41 1.36 29.68 4.58
C ASN A 41 2.05 31.02 4.90
N GLU A 42 1.32 32.13 4.77
CA GLU A 42 1.78 33.48 5.11
C GLU A 42 2.20 33.58 6.58
N LEU A 43 1.41 33.01 7.49
CA LEU A 43 1.75 32.97 8.91
C LEU A 43 3.04 32.19 9.17
N ALA A 44 3.21 31.04 8.52
CA ALA A 44 4.42 30.23 8.67
C ALA A 44 5.67 30.98 8.19
N HIS A 45 5.63 31.60 7.03
CA HIS A 45 6.75 32.41 6.52
C HIS A 45 7.00 33.69 7.33
N LYS A 46 5.95 34.29 7.90
CA LYS A 46 6.09 35.45 8.80
C LYS A 46 6.79 35.09 10.10
N LEU A 47 6.46 33.95 10.69
CA LEU A 47 7.04 33.50 11.96
C LEU A 47 8.41 32.85 11.77
N ASP A 48 8.60 32.15 10.65
CA ASP A 48 9.83 31.44 10.33
C ASP A 48 10.16 31.51 8.82
N PRO A 49 10.83 32.58 8.38
CA PRO A 49 11.26 32.70 6.98
C PRO A 49 12.43 31.77 6.62
N THR A 50 12.93 30.96 7.56
CA THR A 50 14.11 30.09 7.35
C THR A 50 13.75 28.67 6.91
N ARG A 51 12.47 28.28 7.01
CA ARG A 51 11.97 26.93 6.69
C ARG A 51 10.87 26.98 5.64
N LYS A 52 10.69 25.85 4.96
CA LYS A 52 9.70 25.68 3.89
C LYS A 52 8.36 25.19 4.45
N THR A 53 7.27 25.47 3.77
CA THR A 53 5.96 24.89 4.05
C THR A 53 5.70 23.65 3.18
N THR A 54 4.95 22.69 3.71
CA THR A 54 4.57 21.46 2.99
C THR A 54 3.12 21.08 3.25
N MET A 55 2.55 20.21 2.41
CA MET A 55 1.24 19.62 2.61
C MET A 55 1.23 18.13 2.21
N ALA A 56 0.45 17.33 2.91
CA ALA A 56 0.21 15.92 2.61
C ALA A 56 -1.16 15.76 1.94
N ASN A 57 -1.15 15.46 0.64
CA ASN A 57 -2.34 15.46 -0.19
C ASN A 57 -2.95 14.07 -0.31
N VAL A 58 -4.28 13.96 -0.17
CA VAL A 58 -4.97 12.68 -0.42
C VAL A 58 -4.84 12.28 -1.89
N PHE A 59 -4.70 10.98 -2.18
CA PHE A 59 -4.52 10.44 -3.54
C PHE A 59 -5.56 10.91 -4.58
N MET A 60 -6.76 11.30 -4.13
CA MET A 60 -7.86 11.76 -4.99
C MET A 60 -7.73 13.20 -5.45
N LEU A 61 -6.82 13.99 -4.85
CA LEU A 61 -6.62 15.37 -5.23
C LEU A 61 -5.97 15.43 -6.62
N GLU A 62 -6.67 16.03 -7.57
CA GLU A 62 -6.15 16.26 -8.93
C GLU A 62 -4.86 17.07 -8.87
N THR A 63 -3.86 16.66 -9.65
CA THR A 63 -2.50 17.25 -9.65
C THR A 63 -2.47 18.68 -10.21
N THR A 64 -3.55 19.11 -10.86
CA THR A 64 -3.79 20.49 -11.33
C THR A 64 -4.56 21.34 -10.33
N SER A 65 -4.89 20.84 -9.13
CA SER A 65 -5.67 21.59 -8.14
C SER A 65 -4.93 22.86 -7.69
N PRO A 66 -5.62 24.01 -7.59
CA PRO A 66 -4.99 25.28 -7.22
C PRO A 66 -4.43 25.30 -5.79
N ILE A 67 -4.92 24.42 -4.89
CA ILE A 67 -4.39 24.32 -3.52
C ILE A 67 -2.92 23.87 -3.48
N LEU A 68 -2.48 23.14 -4.52
CA LEU A 68 -1.09 22.66 -4.64
C LEU A 68 -0.08 23.78 -4.90
N GLU A 69 -0.54 24.96 -5.35
CA GLU A 69 0.31 26.12 -5.62
C GLU A 69 0.63 26.94 -4.36
N ILE A 70 0.03 26.60 -3.21
CA ILE A 70 0.16 27.37 -1.98
C ILE A 70 1.43 27.02 -1.19
N PRO A 71 1.71 25.75 -0.81
CA PRO A 71 2.91 25.43 -0.06
C PRO A 71 4.17 25.49 -0.93
N ASP A 72 5.34 25.66 -0.30
CA ASP A 72 6.63 25.65 -1.00
C ASP A 72 6.94 24.31 -1.70
N VAL A 73 6.58 23.21 -1.04
CA VAL A 73 6.77 21.84 -1.54
C VAL A 73 5.52 21.01 -1.25
N ASN A 74 5.28 19.95 -2.03
CA ASN A 74 4.13 19.07 -1.86
C ASN A 74 4.56 17.62 -1.65
N SER A 75 3.66 16.86 -1.03
CA SER A 75 3.73 15.40 -0.98
C SER A 75 2.34 14.80 -1.15
N TYR A 76 2.27 13.54 -1.59
CA TYR A 76 1.03 12.79 -1.69
C TYR A 76 1.02 11.57 -0.76
N ASN A 77 -0.16 11.25 -0.26
CA ASN A 77 -0.48 10.01 0.46
C ASN A 77 -1.06 9.03 -0.57
N LEU A 78 -0.30 8.00 -0.95
CA LEU A 78 -0.71 7.00 -1.93
C LEU A 78 -0.62 5.60 -1.34
N TYR A 79 -1.68 4.84 -1.57
CA TYR A 79 -1.84 3.48 -1.07
C TYR A 79 -2.18 2.51 -2.21
N PHE A 80 -1.62 2.77 -3.39
CA PHE A 80 -1.74 1.86 -4.52
C PHE A 80 -1.07 0.53 -4.21
N GLY A 81 -1.77 -0.58 -4.41
CA GLY A 81 -1.38 -1.90 -3.90
C GLY A 81 -1.83 -2.17 -2.46
N TRP A 82 -2.68 -1.35 -1.84
CA TRP A 82 -3.34 -1.71 -0.58
C TRP A 82 -4.84 -1.40 -0.61
N TYR A 83 -5.19 -0.10 -0.56
CA TYR A 83 -6.60 0.32 -0.55
C TYR A 83 -7.24 0.33 -1.94
N LEU A 84 -6.45 0.66 -2.95
CA LEU A 84 -6.89 0.78 -4.33
C LEU A 84 -5.74 0.42 -5.25
N GLY A 85 -6.06 0.12 -6.51
CA GLY A 85 -5.05 -0.04 -7.55
C GLY A 85 -3.97 -1.10 -7.30
N GLU A 86 -2.95 -1.08 -8.14
CA GLU A 86 -1.81 -1.99 -8.14
C GLU A 86 -0.50 -1.23 -7.85
N LEU A 87 0.54 -1.95 -7.44
CA LEU A 87 1.79 -1.35 -6.95
C LEU A 87 2.45 -0.41 -7.97
N GLU A 88 2.42 -0.78 -9.24
CA GLU A 88 3.01 -0.06 -10.38
C GLU A 88 2.39 1.32 -10.59
N GLN A 89 1.18 1.55 -10.08
CA GLN A 89 0.53 2.86 -10.22
C GLN A 89 1.17 3.94 -9.34
N ASN A 90 1.97 3.56 -8.33
CA ASN A 90 2.83 4.53 -7.64
C ASN A 90 3.88 5.08 -8.61
N ASP A 91 4.50 4.20 -9.40
CA ASP A 91 5.53 4.52 -10.38
C ASP A 91 4.98 5.48 -11.43
N GLU A 92 3.86 5.11 -12.04
CA GLU A 92 3.16 5.90 -13.06
C GLU A 92 2.74 7.28 -12.53
N PHE A 93 2.19 7.33 -11.32
CA PHE A 93 1.74 8.59 -10.72
C PHE A 93 2.92 9.57 -10.56
N PHE A 94 4.02 9.10 -9.98
CA PHE A 94 5.17 9.94 -9.70
C PHE A 94 5.86 10.37 -11.00
N ASP A 95 6.09 9.45 -11.94
CA ASP A 95 6.75 9.78 -13.21
C ASP A 95 5.91 10.78 -14.02
N LYS A 96 4.59 10.58 -14.06
CA LYS A 96 3.68 11.53 -14.71
C LYS A 96 3.67 12.89 -14.02
N TYR A 97 3.59 12.93 -12.69
CA TYR A 97 3.60 14.20 -11.95
C TYR A 97 4.88 14.98 -12.24
N HIS A 98 6.04 14.32 -12.19
CA HIS A 98 7.32 14.97 -12.41
C HIS A 98 7.50 15.44 -13.85
N ALA A 99 7.00 14.68 -14.83
CA ALA A 99 7.01 15.10 -16.24
C ALA A 99 6.08 16.30 -16.52
N ASP A 100 4.88 16.30 -15.94
CA ASP A 100 3.89 17.36 -16.14
C ASP A 100 4.26 18.66 -15.38
N PHE A 101 4.93 18.53 -14.23
CA PHE A 101 5.29 19.64 -13.34
C PHE A 101 6.77 19.60 -12.90
N PRO A 102 7.72 19.78 -13.84
CA PRO A 102 9.15 19.59 -13.56
C PRO A 102 9.72 20.58 -12.52
N ASP A 103 9.10 21.74 -12.35
CA ASP A 103 9.52 22.77 -11.38
C ASP A 103 8.92 22.57 -9.98
N ARG A 104 7.98 21.64 -9.80
CA ARG A 104 7.36 21.36 -8.49
C ARG A 104 8.14 20.28 -7.74
N CYS A 105 8.54 20.59 -6.51
CA CYS A 105 9.12 19.61 -5.59
C CYS A 105 8.03 18.70 -5.02
N ILE A 106 8.14 17.40 -5.30
CA ILE A 106 7.15 16.38 -4.92
C ILE A 106 7.78 15.30 -4.03
N GLY A 107 7.05 14.89 -2.99
CA GLY A 107 7.42 13.83 -2.07
C GLY A 107 6.29 12.81 -1.87
N PHE A 108 6.59 11.80 -1.07
CA PHE A 108 5.69 10.69 -0.75
C PHE A 108 5.42 10.69 0.76
N SER A 109 4.37 11.39 1.22
CA SER A 109 4.14 11.66 2.64
C SER A 109 3.55 10.48 3.40
N GLU A 110 2.83 9.58 2.73
CA GLU A 110 2.35 8.34 3.33
C GLU A 110 2.25 7.22 2.30
N TYR A 111 2.73 6.04 2.68
CA TYR A 111 2.54 4.77 1.97
C TYR A 111 2.71 3.59 2.93
N GLY A 112 1.94 2.51 2.72
CA GLY A 112 2.03 1.31 3.55
C GLY A 112 0.91 0.33 3.32
N ALA A 113 1.09 -0.88 3.85
CA ALA A 113 0.10 -1.94 3.87
C ALA A 113 -0.02 -2.48 5.31
N ASP A 114 -1.22 -2.86 5.73
CA ASP A 114 -1.41 -3.45 7.06
C ASP A 114 -0.81 -4.85 7.11
N ALA A 115 -0.26 -5.21 8.27
CA ALA A 115 0.19 -6.54 8.56
C ALA A 115 -0.08 -6.90 10.01
N ASN A 116 -0.79 -8.01 10.22
CA ASN A 116 -0.81 -8.70 11.48
C ASN A 116 0.35 -9.73 11.48
N PRO A 117 1.35 -9.63 12.37
CA PRO A 117 2.48 -10.57 12.39
C PRO A 117 2.09 -12.04 12.64
N GLN A 118 0.87 -12.29 13.13
CA GLN A 118 0.32 -13.63 13.22
C GLN A 118 0.00 -14.23 11.84
N TYR A 119 -0.42 -13.41 10.88
CA TYR A 119 -0.87 -13.89 9.58
C TYR A 119 0.28 -14.08 8.61
N GLN A 120 0.30 -15.26 7.98
CA GLN A 120 1.39 -15.73 7.14
C GLN A 120 0.83 -16.50 5.95
N SER A 121 1.43 -16.31 4.78
CA SER A 121 1.02 -17.03 3.56
C SER A 121 2.22 -17.23 2.64
N SER A 122 2.30 -18.41 2.02
CA SER A 122 3.20 -18.70 0.89
C SER A 122 2.73 -18.05 -0.42
N HIS A 123 1.49 -17.56 -0.45
CA HIS A 123 0.88 -16.85 -1.57
C HIS A 123 0.33 -15.51 -1.04
N PRO A 124 1.20 -14.54 -0.76
CA PRO A 124 0.78 -13.24 -0.23
C PRO A 124 -0.07 -12.49 -1.25
N GLU A 125 -1.20 -11.96 -0.81
CA GLU A 125 -2.17 -11.25 -1.65
C GLU A 125 -2.68 -9.99 -0.97
N LYS A 126 -3.07 -9.00 -1.79
CA LYS A 126 -3.65 -7.76 -1.30
C LYS A 126 -4.86 -8.02 -0.41
N GLY A 127 -4.87 -7.39 0.77
CA GLY A 127 -5.95 -7.49 1.74
C GLY A 127 -5.95 -8.76 2.60
N ASP A 128 -4.89 -9.58 2.53
CA ASP A 128 -4.75 -10.77 3.39
C ASP A 128 -4.19 -10.48 4.78
N TYR A 129 -3.69 -9.24 5.00
CA TYR A 129 -3.08 -8.77 6.25
C TYR A 129 -1.85 -9.58 6.67
N THR A 130 -1.27 -10.36 5.77
CA THR A 130 -0.07 -11.15 6.05
C THR A 130 1.15 -10.26 6.04
N GLU A 131 2.11 -10.64 6.86
CA GLU A 131 3.40 -9.98 6.87
C GLU A 131 4.19 -10.20 5.57
N SER A 132 3.99 -11.34 4.91
CA SER A 132 4.58 -11.60 3.59
C SER A 132 4.03 -10.67 2.51
N TYR A 133 2.74 -10.28 2.57
CA TYR A 133 2.22 -9.25 1.65
C TYR A 133 2.81 -7.86 1.94
N GLN A 134 2.97 -7.51 3.22
CA GLN A 134 3.64 -6.25 3.59
C GLN A 134 5.08 -6.18 3.07
N CYS A 135 5.76 -7.31 3.00
CA CYS A 135 7.06 -7.44 2.34
C CYS A 135 6.95 -7.14 0.84
N VAL A 136 6.06 -7.82 0.11
CA VAL A 136 5.84 -7.58 -1.33
C VAL A 136 5.58 -6.10 -1.61
N TYR A 137 4.67 -5.49 -0.83
CA TYR A 137 4.36 -4.07 -0.96
C TYR A 137 5.60 -3.19 -0.78
N HIS A 138 6.31 -3.34 0.34
CA HIS A 138 7.43 -2.46 0.63
C HIS A 138 8.67 -2.73 -0.22
N GLU A 139 8.88 -3.95 -0.72
CA GLU A 139 9.96 -4.25 -1.68
C GLU A 139 9.79 -3.44 -2.96
N HIS A 140 8.58 -3.41 -3.51
CA HIS A 140 8.25 -2.56 -4.66
C HIS A 140 8.48 -1.09 -4.35
N ILE A 141 7.91 -0.59 -3.25
CA ILE A 141 8.00 0.83 -2.90
C ILE A 141 9.44 1.27 -2.62
N ALA A 142 10.23 0.47 -1.89
CA ALA A 142 11.63 0.81 -1.61
C ALA A 142 12.46 0.92 -2.90
N LYS A 143 12.23 0.01 -3.87
CA LYS A 143 12.84 0.09 -5.19
C LYS A 143 12.36 1.32 -5.98
N MET A 144 11.04 1.54 -6.03
CA MET A 144 10.41 2.70 -6.69
C MET A 144 11.02 4.02 -6.21
N ILE A 145 11.21 4.16 -4.89
CA ILE A 145 11.82 5.32 -4.25
C ILE A 145 13.30 5.44 -4.62
N ALA A 146 14.06 4.35 -4.55
CA ALA A 146 15.49 4.35 -4.88
C ALA A 146 15.75 4.76 -6.34
N ASP A 147 14.85 4.38 -7.26
CA ASP A 147 14.93 4.73 -8.68
C ASP A 147 14.51 6.20 -8.96
N ARG A 148 13.95 6.92 -7.98
CA ARG A 148 13.42 8.29 -8.11
C ARG A 148 14.05 9.27 -7.13
N PRO A 149 15.34 9.60 -7.28
CA PRO A 149 16.09 10.45 -6.34
C PRO A 149 15.59 11.91 -6.29
N TRP A 150 14.71 12.31 -7.20
CA TRP A 150 14.06 13.61 -7.23
C TRP A 150 12.86 13.72 -6.26
N LEU A 151 12.41 12.60 -5.66
CA LEU A 151 11.49 12.65 -4.53
C LEU A 151 12.19 13.29 -3.33
N TRP A 152 11.74 14.47 -2.90
CA TRP A 152 12.47 15.23 -1.89
C TRP A 152 12.42 14.58 -0.49
N ALA A 153 11.35 13.85 -0.19
CA ALA A 153 11.21 13.05 1.01
C ALA A 153 10.17 11.95 0.82
N THR A 154 10.36 10.83 1.52
CA THR A 154 9.45 9.68 1.51
C THR A 154 9.26 9.17 2.94
N HIS A 155 8.02 9.02 3.38
CA HIS A 155 7.70 8.64 4.75
C HIS A 155 6.78 7.41 4.76
N VAL A 156 7.34 6.30 5.24
CA VAL A 156 6.55 5.09 5.49
C VAL A 156 5.41 5.45 6.44
N TRP A 157 4.19 5.05 6.08
CA TRP A 157 3.04 5.02 6.97
C TRP A 157 2.79 3.56 7.40
N ASN A 158 3.30 3.14 8.55
CA ASN A 158 4.01 3.97 9.51
C ASN A 158 5.10 3.20 10.27
N MET A 159 5.84 3.89 11.15
CA MET A 159 6.93 3.24 11.87
C MET A 159 6.43 2.20 12.88
N PHE A 160 5.33 2.48 13.58
CA PHE A 160 4.82 1.65 14.68
C PHE A 160 3.31 1.49 14.62
N ASP A 161 2.77 0.30 14.81
CA ASP A 161 1.33 0.15 14.95
C ASP A 161 0.79 1.12 16.04
N PHE A 162 -0.41 1.64 15.83
CA PHE A 162 -0.99 2.69 16.69
C PHE A 162 -2.50 2.54 16.84
N ALA A 163 -3.03 3.16 17.91
CA ALA A 163 -4.45 3.12 18.20
C ALA A 163 -5.27 3.94 17.20
N ALA A 164 -6.30 3.31 16.65
CA ALA A 164 -7.33 3.93 15.82
C ALA A 164 -8.66 3.25 16.17
N ASP A 165 -9.32 3.73 17.22
CA ASP A 165 -10.48 3.09 17.87
C ASP A 165 -11.63 2.75 16.90
N GLY A 166 -11.80 3.54 15.84
CA GLY A 166 -12.79 3.28 14.80
C GLY A 166 -12.45 2.15 13.82
N ARG A 167 -11.28 1.51 13.92
CA ARG A 167 -10.87 0.40 13.04
C ARG A 167 -11.33 -0.94 13.59
N ASP A 168 -11.80 -1.80 12.70
CA ASP A 168 -12.12 -3.20 13.00
C ASP A 168 -11.75 -4.08 11.81
N GLU A 169 -10.44 -4.24 11.59
CA GLU A 169 -9.85 -4.92 10.46
C GLU A 169 -8.58 -5.70 10.89
N GLY A 170 -8.06 -6.59 10.04
CA GLY A 170 -6.78 -7.27 10.29
C GLY A 170 -6.71 -8.18 11.53
N GLY A 171 -7.87 -8.55 12.09
CA GLY A 171 -7.98 -9.37 13.30
C GLY A 171 -7.71 -8.64 14.61
N LYS A 172 -7.58 -7.30 14.58
CA LYS A 172 -7.42 -6.48 15.79
C LYS A 172 -8.26 -5.22 15.74
N HIS A 173 -9.28 -5.17 16.58
CA HIS A 173 -10.06 -3.96 16.78
C HIS A 173 -9.21 -2.83 17.39
N GLY A 174 -9.43 -1.60 16.92
CA GLY A 174 -8.84 -0.39 17.45
C GLY A 174 -7.37 -0.15 17.09
N GLU A 175 -6.79 -0.92 16.15
CA GLU A 175 -5.37 -0.83 15.78
C GLU A 175 -5.21 -0.54 14.28
N ASN A 176 -4.34 0.40 13.93
CA ASN A 176 -3.76 0.50 12.59
C ASN A 176 -2.46 -0.33 12.58
N GLN A 177 -2.40 -1.31 11.69
CA GLN A 177 -1.38 -2.35 11.69
C GLN A 177 -0.36 -2.18 10.56
N LYS A 178 -0.23 -0.97 9.97
CA LYS A 178 0.77 -0.66 8.94
C LYS A 178 2.17 -0.45 9.47
N GLY A 179 2.37 -0.54 10.78
CA GLY A 179 3.65 -0.34 11.43
C GLY A 179 4.71 -1.29 10.87
N LEU A 180 5.93 -0.79 10.66
CA LEU A 180 7.12 -1.64 10.50
C LEU A 180 7.49 -2.35 11.81
N VAL A 181 7.00 -1.84 12.93
CA VAL A 181 7.22 -2.36 14.28
C VAL A 181 5.87 -2.42 15.01
N THR A 182 5.66 -3.39 15.88
CA THR A 182 4.40 -3.54 16.62
C THR A 182 4.11 -2.41 17.60
N PHE A 183 2.85 -2.31 18.02
CA PHE A 183 2.36 -1.28 18.93
C PHE A 183 3.13 -1.28 20.26
N ASP A 184 3.46 -2.46 20.78
CA ASP A 184 4.25 -2.60 22.01
C ASP A 184 5.78 -2.48 21.81
N ARG A 185 6.21 -2.18 20.58
CA ARG A 185 7.61 -2.01 20.15
C ARG A 185 8.48 -3.27 20.23
N LYS A 186 7.90 -4.45 20.47
CA LYS A 186 8.69 -5.69 20.67
C LYS A 186 9.05 -6.41 19.39
N ILE A 187 8.17 -6.38 18.39
CA ILE A 187 8.38 -7.09 17.12
C ILE A 187 8.70 -6.07 16.05
N LYS A 188 9.88 -6.19 15.46
CA LYS A 188 10.22 -5.58 14.17
C LYS A 188 9.72 -6.54 13.09
N LYS A 189 8.75 -6.09 12.30
CA LYS A 189 8.22 -6.87 11.17
C LYS A 189 9.29 -6.99 10.09
N ASP A 190 9.19 -7.96 9.21
CA ASP A 190 10.19 -8.20 8.17
C ASP A 190 10.45 -6.96 7.29
N PRO A 191 9.45 -6.14 6.90
CA PRO A 191 9.70 -4.90 6.17
C PRO A 191 10.56 -3.86 6.90
N PHE A 192 10.67 -3.90 8.23
CA PHE A 192 11.65 -3.07 8.97
C PHE A 192 13.07 -3.34 8.47
N TYR A 193 13.40 -4.63 8.24
CA TYR A 193 14.72 -5.04 7.83
C TYR A 193 14.98 -4.75 6.35
N LEU A 194 13.94 -4.67 5.52
CA LEU A 194 14.07 -4.15 4.15
C LEU A 194 14.58 -2.70 4.17
N TYR A 195 13.93 -1.82 4.92
CA TYR A 195 14.41 -0.43 5.04
C TYR A 195 15.77 -0.34 5.72
N LYS A 196 16.08 -1.23 6.69
CA LYS A 196 17.44 -1.34 7.23
C LYS A 196 18.44 -1.69 6.13
N ALA A 197 18.10 -2.57 5.18
CA ALA A 197 18.96 -2.92 4.04
C ALA A 197 19.23 -1.69 3.17
N TYR A 198 18.20 -0.92 2.82
CA TYR A 198 18.35 0.25 1.96
C TYR A 198 19.09 1.42 2.65
N TRP A 199 18.82 1.66 3.94
CA TRP A 199 19.19 2.94 4.58
C TRP A 199 20.29 2.82 5.65
N SER A 200 20.49 1.64 6.25
CA SER A 200 21.54 1.47 7.27
C SER A 200 22.90 1.17 6.66
N LYS A 201 23.94 1.76 7.26
CA LYS A 201 25.35 1.43 6.99
C LYS A 201 25.86 0.26 7.83
N GLU A 202 25.11 -0.15 8.85
CA GLU A 202 25.46 -1.29 9.70
C GLU A 202 25.26 -2.59 8.91
N PRO A 203 26.31 -3.38 8.66
CA PRO A 203 26.20 -4.65 7.94
C PRO A 203 25.30 -5.65 8.68
N PHE A 204 24.39 -6.31 7.96
CA PHE A 204 23.52 -7.34 8.55
C PHE A 204 22.95 -8.30 7.51
N VAL A 205 22.39 -9.41 8.01
CA VAL A 205 21.57 -10.36 7.25
C VAL A 205 20.32 -10.64 8.09
N HIS A 206 19.14 -10.68 7.46
CA HIS A 206 17.86 -11.00 8.09
C HIS A 206 17.08 -12.02 7.27
N LEU A 207 16.80 -13.20 7.82
CA LEU A 207 15.85 -14.15 7.24
C LEU A 207 14.42 -13.72 7.55
N CYS A 208 13.62 -13.52 6.50
CA CYS A 208 12.20 -13.23 6.62
C CYS A 208 11.40 -14.50 6.91
N GLY A 209 10.15 -14.34 7.34
CA GLY A 209 9.23 -15.45 7.59
C GLY A 209 9.57 -16.23 8.86
N SER A 210 10.25 -15.62 9.84
CA SER A 210 10.58 -16.28 11.11
C SER A 210 9.33 -16.67 11.93
N ARG A 211 8.19 -16.03 11.64
CA ARG A 211 6.86 -16.33 12.21
C ARG A 211 6.06 -17.33 11.37
N TYR A 212 6.46 -17.60 10.13
CA TYR A 212 5.87 -18.62 9.26
C TYR A 212 6.62 -19.95 9.40
N VAL A 213 6.39 -20.61 10.53
CA VAL A 213 7.08 -21.84 10.92
C VAL A 213 6.47 -23.06 10.21
N ASP A 214 5.16 -23.25 10.31
CA ASP A 214 4.47 -24.40 9.71
C ASP A 214 4.12 -24.11 8.24
N ARG A 215 4.74 -24.85 7.31
CA ARG A 215 4.62 -24.62 5.87
C ARG A 215 4.05 -25.86 5.19
N ALA A 216 3.04 -25.67 4.34
CA ALA A 216 2.31 -26.77 3.71
C ALA A 216 2.81 -27.07 2.29
N GLU A 217 3.53 -26.14 1.67
CA GLU A 217 4.18 -26.33 0.39
C GLU A 217 5.42 -27.23 0.48
N ASP A 218 5.72 -27.98 -0.58
CA ASP A 218 6.89 -28.86 -0.64
C ASP A 218 8.19 -28.08 -0.92
N VAL A 219 8.08 -26.99 -1.67
CA VAL A 219 9.16 -26.04 -1.94
C VAL A 219 8.70 -24.69 -1.44
N THR A 220 9.42 -24.17 -0.45
CA THR A 220 9.07 -22.89 0.18
C THR A 220 9.99 -21.79 -0.29
N GLU A 221 9.44 -20.59 -0.46
CA GLU A 221 10.24 -19.40 -0.69
C GLU A 221 10.95 -19.00 0.62
N ILE A 222 12.26 -18.79 0.54
CA ILE A 222 13.05 -18.21 1.61
C ILE A 222 13.58 -16.86 1.13
N LYS A 223 13.16 -15.82 1.84
CA LYS A 223 13.53 -14.43 1.55
C LYS A 223 14.50 -13.91 2.60
N VAL A 224 15.53 -13.20 2.15
CA VAL A 224 16.58 -12.61 2.99
C VAL A 224 16.74 -11.14 2.63
N TYR A 225 16.75 -10.28 3.65
CA TYR A 225 17.14 -8.87 3.51
C TYR A 225 18.57 -8.65 4.02
N SER A 226 19.40 -7.99 3.22
CA SER A 226 20.78 -7.67 3.59
C SER A 226 21.34 -6.50 2.79
N ASN A 227 22.17 -5.66 3.41
CA ASN A 227 22.95 -4.64 2.71
C ASN A 227 24.32 -5.14 2.22
N LEU A 228 24.60 -6.43 2.34
CA LEU A 228 25.81 -7.08 1.84
C LEU A 228 25.57 -7.63 0.42
N PRO A 229 26.62 -7.74 -0.41
CA PRO A 229 26.46 -8.03 -1.85
C PRO A 229 26.17 -9.50 -2.18
N GLU A 230 26.29 -10.40 -1.20
CA GLU A 230 26.15 -11.83 -1.39
C GLU A 230 25.55 -12.49 -0.15
N VAL A 231 24.65 -13.46 -0.35
CA VAL A 231 24.05 -14.27 0.71
C VAL A 231 24.17 -15.73 0.34
N SER A 232 24.63 -16.55 1.29
CA SER A 232 24.64 -18.01 1.21
C SER A 232 23.56 -18.60 2.11
N LEU A 233 22.68 -19.43 1.55
CA LEU A 233 21.62 -20.12 2.29
C LEU A 233 22.05 -21.54 2.65
N TYR A 234 21.81 -21.94 3.89
CA TYR A 234 22.09 -23.26 4.42
C TYR A 234 20.80 -23.89 4.95
N LYS A 235 20.61 -25.19 4.68
CA LYS A 235 19.58 -26.03 5.27
C LYS A 235 20.25 -27.11 6.10
N ASP A 236 19.96 -27.14 7.39
CA ASP A 236 20.53 -28.09 8.35
C ASP A 236 22.06 -28.12 8.33
N GLY A 237 22.66 -26.92 8.20
CA GLY A 237 24.11 -26.73 8.15
C GLY A 237 24.76 -27.04 6.80
N GLN A 238 24.01 -27.54 5.81
CA GLN A 238 24.51 -27.79 4.47
C GLN A 238 24.21 -26.60 3.55
N LEU A 239 25.22 -26.16 2.80
CA LEU A 239 25.06 -25.09 1.81
C LEU A 239 24.07 -25.55 0.73
N VAL A 240 23.06 -24.73 0.48
CA VAL A 240 22.07 -24.93 -0.57
C VAL A 240 22.48 -24.14 -1.81
N GLU A 241 22.64 -22.84 -1.66
CA GLU A 241 22.90 -21.91 -2.76
C GLU A 241 23.55 -20.63 -2.24
N THR A 242 24.37 -19.99 -3.07
CA THR A 242 24.91 -18.66 -2.85
C THR A 242 24.42 -17.73 -3.96
N LYS A 243 23.86 -16.58 -3.59
CA LYS A 243 23.38 -15.56 -4.53
C LYS A 243 24.07 -14.24 -4.31
N GLN A 244 24.51 -13.63 -5.39
CA GLN A 244 24.86 -12.21 -5.44
C GLN A 244 23.61 -11.40 -5.76
N GLY A 245 23.50 -10.21 -5.19
CA GLY A 245 22.29 -9.41 -5.31
C GLY A 245 22.39 -8.11 -4.53
N ASP A 246 21.27 -7.39 -4.51
CA ASP A 246 21.17 -6.13 -3.81
C ASP A 246 19.88 -6.08 -2.99
N LYS A 247 20.03 -5.91 -1.67
CA LYS A 247 18.95 -5.74 -0.67
C LYS A 247 18.04 -6.94 -0.44
N VAL A 248 17.53 -7.57 -1.49
CA VAL A 248 16.55 -8.66 -1.45
C VAL A 248 17.13 -9.90 -2.13
N PHE A 249 17.11 -11.03 -1.43
CA PHE A 249 17.57 -12.31 -1.94
C PHE A 249 16.48 -13.35 -1.72
N THR A 250 16.10 -14.06 -2.78
CA THR A 250 15.03 -15.06 -2.75
C THR A 250 15.57 -16.42 -3.17
N PHE A 251 15.23 -17.46 -2.42
CA PHE A 251 15.64 -18.84 -2.65
C PHE A 251 14.40 -19.75 -2.68
N GLN A 252 14.46 -20.81 -3.48
CA GLN A 252 13.42 -21.84 -3.51
C GLN A 252 13.97 -23.08 -2.82
N LEU A 253 13.36 -23.46 -1.68
CA LEU A 253 13.92 -24.48 -0.80
C LEU A 253 12.95 -25.64 -0.59
N PRO A 254 13.28 -26.86 -1.07
CA PRO A 254 12.53 -28.05 -0.73
C PRO A 254 12.61 -28.38 0.76
N ILE A 255 11.47 -28.66 1.38
CA ILE A 255 11.34 -29.01 2.81
C ILE A 255 10.59 -30.33 2.96
N THR A 256 11.00 -31.16 3.92
CA THR A 256 10.45 -32.51 4.15
C THR A 256 10.12 -32.78 5.62
N GLY A 257 10.38 -31.83 6.50
CA GLY A 257 10.13 -31.95 7.94
C GLY A 257 10.58 -30.68 8.65
N LYS A 258 11.18 -30.84 9.83
CA LYS A 258 11.77 -29.73 10.59
C LYS A 258 13.17 -29.43 10.06
N HIS A 259 13.39 -28.17 9.70
CA HIS A 259 14.65 -27.70 9.18
C HIS A 259 15.11 -26.43 9.90
N SER A 260 16.41 -26.34 10.15
CA SER A 260 17.07 -25.10 10.55
C SER A 260 17.59 -24.41 9.29
N ILE A 261 17.09 -23.22 9.01
CA ILE A 261 17.46 -22.44 7.83
C ILE A 261 18.34 -21.28 8.28
N GLU A 262 19.53 -21.19 7.70
CA GLU A 262 20.51 -20.15 8.04
C GLU A 262 20.94 -19.39 6.79
N ALA A 263 20.90 -18.07 6.85
CA ALA A 263 21.50 -17.20 5.84
C ALA A 263 22.79 -16.62 6.41
N ARG A 264 23.87 -16.68 5.62
CA ARG A 264 25.19 -16.12 5.99
C ARG A 264 25.67 -15.13 4.95
N SER A 265 26.31 -14.07 5.41
CA SER A 265 27.10 -13.15 4.57
C SER A 265 28.26 -12.58 5.39
N GLY A 266 29.49 -12.92 5.00
CA GLY A 266 30.67 -12.63 5.81
C GLY A 266 30.55 -13.21 7.23
N GLU A 267 30.70 -12.35 8.23
CA GLU A 267 30.57 -12.72 9.66
C GLU A 267 29.13 -12.65 10.19
N HIS A 268 28.17 -12.21 9.37
CA HIS A 268 26.78 -12.04 9.76
C HIS A 268 25.95 -13.27 9.41
N SER A 269 25.08 -13.69 10.32
CA SER A 269 24.11 -14.73 10.07
C SER A 269 22.75 -14.45 10.70
N SER A 270 21.73 -15.08 10.13
CA SER A 270 20.36 -15.12 10.64
C SER A 270 19.84 -16.54 10.53
N VAL A 271 19.02 -16.98 11.48
CA VAL A 271 18.49 -18.36 11.53
C VAL A 271 16.99 -18.32 11.79
N ILE A 272 16.24 -19.14 11.06
CA ILE A 272 14.82 -19.43 11.33
C ILE A 272 14.59 -20.94 11.37
N LEU A 273 13.46 -21.34 11.94
CA LEU A 273 12.99 -22.73 11.94
C LEU A 273 11.79 -22.85 11.01
N VAL A 274 11.78 -23.91 10.20
CA VAL A 274 10.68 -24.26 9.30
C VAL A 274 10.26 -25.70 9.59
N ASN A 275 8.97 -25.96 9.51
CA ASN A 275 8.37 -27.28 9.73
C ASN A 275 7.40 -27.59 8.58
N LYS A 276 7.70 -28.62 7.79
CA LYS A 276 6.77 -29.14 6.78
C LYS A 276 5.56 -29.77 7.49
N VAL A 277 4.37 -29.34 7.12
CA VAL A 277 3.09 -29.89 7.56
C VAL A 277 2.25 -30.34 6.36
N ASP A 278 1.24 -31.17 6.61
CA ASP A 278 0.37 -31.72 5.55
C ASP A 278 -0.72 -30.74 5.12
N ALA A 279 -1.14 -29.82 6.00
CA ALA A 279 -2.17 -28.83 5.75
C ALA A 279 -1.77 -27.45 6.30
N PRO A 280 -2.23 -26.35 5.67
CA PRO A 280 -1.97 -24.99 6.17
C PRO A 280 -2.43 -24.82 7.62
N ASN A 281 -1.62 -24.11 8.43
CA ASN A 281 -2.00 -23.78 9.80
C ASN A 281 -3.11 -22.71 9.77
N PRO A 282 -4.31 -22.98 10.31
CA PRO A 282 -5.43 -22.04 10.26
C PRO A 282 -5.15 -20.74 11.02
N ASP A 283 -4.28 -20.76 12.03
CA ASP A 283 -3.94 -19.57 12.84
C ASP A 283 -3.18 -18.50 12.03
N TYR A 284 -2.64 -18.85 10.86
CA TYR A 284 -1.96 -17.93 9.94
C TYR A 284 -2.90 -17.18 8.99
N ALA A 285 -4.19 -17.51 8.99
CA ALA A 285 -5.16 -16.84 8.15
C ALA A 285 -6.13 -16.01 8.99
N MET A 286 -6.67 -14.94 8.38
CA MET A 286 -7.77 -14.18 8.97
C MET A 286 -9.09 -14.95 8.81
N ASP A 287 -9.79 -15.26 9.90
CA ASP A 287 -11.03 -16.06 9.92
C ASP A 287 -12.15 -15.55 8.97
N ASN A 288 -12.19 -14.25 8.72
CA ASN A 288 -13.27 -13.59 7.97
C ASN A 288 -12.86 -13.17 6.56
N ARG A 289 -11.88 -13.84 5.94
CA ARG A 289 -11.53 -13.59 4.54
C ARG A 289 -12.74 -13.89 3.66
N LYS A 290 -13.48 -12.85 3.24
CA LYS A 290 -14.24 -12.93 1.98
C LYS A 290 -13.17 -13.06 0.90
N ASN A 291 -12.86 -14.31 0.53
CA ASN A 291 -11.81 -14.66 -0.41
C ASN A 291 -11.78 -13.68 -1.58
N VAL A 292 -10.66 -12.97 -1.73
CA VAL A 292 -10.28 -12.40 -3.02
C VAL A 292 -9.60 -13.52 -3.78
N THR A 293 -10.38 -14.50 -4.23
CA THR A 293 -9.85 -15.52 -5.14
C THR A 293 -9.57 -14.82 -6.47
N ASN A 294 -8.40 -15.03 -7.07
CA ASN A 294 -8.17 -14.66 -8.46
C ASN A 294 -9.10 -15.52 -9.35
N TRP A 295 -10.24 -14.94 -9.73
CA TRP A 295 -11.35 -15.67 -10.35
C TRP A 295 -11.17 -15.99 -11.84
N PHE A 296 -10.07 -15.52 -12.45
CA PHE A 296 -9.89 -15.46 -13.90
C PHE A 296 -8.55 -16.05 -14.31
N ASP A 297 -8.38 -17.37 -14.14
CA ASP A 297 -7.21 -18.15 -14.60
C ASP A 297 -7.23 -18.44 -16.11
N GLY A 298 -7.62 -17.47 -16.94
CA GLY A 298 -7.63 -17.59 -18.40
C GLY A 298 -7.12 -16.33 -19.09
N GLU A 299 -6.56 -16.48 -20.30
CA GLU A 299 -6.19 -15.37 -21.17
C GLU A 299 -7.43 -14.50 -21.43
N LEU A 300 -7.46 -13.30 -20.86
CA LEU A 300 -8.45 -12.28 -21.19
C LEU A 300 -8.09 -11.72 -22.56
N ASP A 301 -9.07 -11.55 -23.42
CA ASP A 301 -8.89 -10.80 -24.65
C ASP A 301 -8.81 -9.32 -24.30
N GLU A 302 -7.60 -8.77 -24.36
CA GLU A 302 -7.32 -7.36 -24.03
C GLU A 302 -8.03 -6.38 -24.95
N SER A 303 -8.42 -6.81 -26.16
CA SER A 303 -9.21 -6.02 -27.12
C SER A 303 -10.68 -5.88 -26.72
N CYS A 304 -11.13 -6.66 -25.74
CA CYS A 304 -12.48 -6.62 -25.20
C CYS A 304 -12.51 -6.06 -23.78
N TRP A 305 -13.67 -5.55 -23.35
CA TRP A 305 -13.88 -5.10 -21.98
C TRP A 305 -13.79 -6.28 -21.00
N SER A 306 -13.25 -6.04 -19.81
CA SER A 306 -13.12 -7.00 -18.72
C SER A 306 -13.50 -6.35 -17.40
N VAL A 307 -13.88 -7.15 -16.40
CA VAL A 307 -14.06 -6.65 -15.03
C VAL A 307 -12.76 -6.07 -14.44
N LYS A 308 -11.59 -6.35 -15.04
CA LYS A 308 -10.32 -5.73 -14.66
C LYS A 308 -10.15 -4.31 -15.18
N ASP A 309 -10.96 -3.86 -16.13
CA ASP A 309 -10.87 -2.50 -16.68
C ASP A 309 -11.42 -1.44 -15.71
N ASN A 310 -10.97 -0.20 -15.92
CA ASN A 310 -11.43 0.97 -15.17
C ASN A 310 -12.94 1.18 -15.37
N MET A 311 -13.67 1.34 -14.25
CA MET A 311 -15.13 1.47 -14.25
C MET A 311 -15.62 2.70 -15.00
N ALA A 312 -14.95 3.86 -14.87
CA ALA A 312 -15.36 5.07 -15.57
C ALA A 312 -15.21 4.94 -17.08
N ALA A 313 -14.09 4.36 -17.54
CA ALA A 313 -13.85 4.11 -18.96
C ALA A 313 -14.89 3.14 -19.54
N ALA A 314 -15.15 2.02 -18.88
CA ALA A 314 -16.13 1.03 -19.33
C ALA A 314 -17.58 1.55 -19.26
N MET A 315 -17.90 2.43 -18.29
CA MET A 315 -19.21 3.07 -18.21
C MET A 315 -19.47 4.09 -19.32
N ALA A 316 -18.42 4.68 -19.90
CA ALA A 316 -18.54 5.62 -21.02
C ALA A 316 -18.79 4.90 -22.37
N ASP A 317 -18.53 3.59 -22.43
CA ASP A 317 -18.77 2.77 -23.61
C ASP A 317 -20.28 2.57 -23.88
N PRO A 318 -20.75 2.75 -25.13
CA PRO A 318 -22.18 2.67 -25.46
C PRO A 318 -22.78 1.26 -25.31
N LYS A 319 -21.97 0.20 -25.32
CA LYS A 319 -22.41 -1.20 -25.20
C LYS A 319 -22.19 -1.74 -23.78
N ALA A 320 -21.05 -1.47 -23.16
CA ALA A 320 -20.74 -1.93 -21.80
C ALA A 320 -21.44 -1.07 -20.73
N GLY A 321 -21.56 0.24 -20.95
CA GLY A 321 -22.14 1.19 -19.99
C GLY A 321 -23.56 0.84 -19.52
N PRO A 322 -24.51 0.51 -20.41
CA PRO A 322 -25.86 0.10 -20.00
C PRO A 322 -25.89 -1.16 -19.11
N ILE A 323 -25.00 -2.12 -19.37
CA ILE A 323 -24.89 -3.37 -18.60
C ILE A 323 -24.37 -3.07 -17.19
N LEU A 324 -23.29 -2.29 -17.11
CA LEU A 324 -22.70 -1.89 -15.84
C LEU A 324 -23.64 -1.03 -14.99
N LYS A 325 -24.44 -0.18 -15.63
CA LYS A 325 -25.46 0.63 -14.94
C LYS A 325 -26.52 -0.24 -14.26
N GLN A 326 -27.04 -1.26 -14.93
CA GLN A 326 -28.02 -2.19 -14.35
C GLN A 326 -27.45 -2.94 -13.14
N ILE A 327 -26.20 -3.38 -13.22
CA ILE A 327 -25.53 -4.07 -12.12
C ILE A 327 -25.29 -3.13 -10.94
N ARG A 328 -24.89 -1.87 -11.21
CA ARG A 328 -24.72 -0.85 -10.18
C ARG A 328 -26.03 -0.53 -9.47
N GLU A 329 -27.14 -0.41 -10.20
CA GLU A 329 -28.46 -0.16 -9.62
C GLU A 329 -28.91 -1.34 -8.73
N LYS A 330 -28.65 -2.58 -9.16
CA LYS A 330 -28.90 -3.79 -8.37
C LYS A 330 -28.02 -3.86 -7.11
N ALA A 331 -26.76 -3.44 -7.21
CA ALA A 331 -25.79 -3.42 -6.11
C ALA A 331 -25.99 -2.22 -5.14
N ALA A 332 -26.55 -1.11 -5.61
CA ALA A 332 -26.92 0.02 -4.76
C ALA A 332 -28.16 -0.30 -3.91
N ALA A 333 -29.09 -1.08 -4.44
CA ALA A 333 -30.29 -1.52 -3.74
C ALA A 333 -29.99 -2.42 -2.52
N SER A 334 -28.80 -3.06 -2.45
CA SER A 334 -28.37 -3.88 -1.31
C SER A 334 -27.57 -3.12 -0.23
N ARG A 335 -27.23 -1.84 -0.45
CA ARG A 335 -26.39 -1.00 0.44
C ARG A 335 -27.19 0.02 1.27
N GLY A 336 -28.42 -0.30 1.64
CA GLY A 336 -29.37 0.62 2.30
C GLY A 336 -28.81 1.39 3.51
N ASP A 337 -27.90 0.80 4.29
CA ASP A 337 -27.40 1.40 5.52
C ASP A 337 -26.20 2.35 5.33
N VAL A 338 -25.35 2.13 4.33
CA VAL A 338 -24.17 2.98 4.09
C VAL A 338 -24.60 4.28 3.41
N ALA A 339 -25.43 4.21 2.36
CA ALA A 339 -25.90 5.39 1.64
C ALA A 339 -26.74 6.35 2.51
N ALA A 340 -27.42 5.83 3.54
CA ALA A 340 -28.15 6.63 4.52
C ALA A 340 -27.22 7.40 5.47
N ALA A 341 -26.07 6.82 5.83
CA ALA A 341 -25.08 7.44 6.73
C ALA A 341 -24.24 8.55 6.09
N VAL A 342 -24.16 8.59 4.74
CA VAL A 342 -23.31 9.54 4.00
C VAL A 342 -24.08 10.65 3.29
N LYS A 343 -25.41 10.55 3.23
CA LYS A 343 -26.28 11.39 2.38
C LYS A 343 -26.16 12.89 2.67
N ASP A 344 -25.84 13.24 3.91
CA ASP A 344 -25.76 14.63 4.37
C ASP A 344 -24.33 15.21 4.29
N ASN A 345 -23.36 14.47 3.70
CA ASN A 345 -22.01 14.96 3.47
C ASN A 345 -21.67 14.95 1.95
N PRO A 346 -21.98 16.05 1.24
CA PRO A 346 -21.76 16.16 -0.21
C PRO A 346 -20.30 15.95 -0.62
N ALA A 347 -19.35 16.31 0.24
CA ALA A 347 -17.94 16.13 -0.03
C ALA A 347 -17.53 14.65 0.05
N LEU A 348 -18.07 13.90 1.02
CA LEU A 348 -17.85 12.47 1.14
C LEU A 348 -18.53 11.69 0.00
N VAL A 349 -19.69 12.14 -0.48
CA VAL A 349 -20.31 11.61 -1.70
C VAL A 349 -19.43 11.87 -2.92
N ALA A 350 -18.95 13.10 -3.13
CA ALA A 350 -18.05 13.43 -4.23
C ALA A 350 -16.69 12.72 -4.13
N MET A 351 -16.24 12.42 -2.91
CA MET A 351 -15.04 11.61 -2.64
C MET A 351 -15.26 10.16 -3.06
N MET A 352 -16.39 9.55 -2.65
CA MET A 352 -16.76 8.19 -3.04
C MET A 352 -16.93 8.09 -4.56
N GLU A 353 -17.54 9.08 -5.21
CA GLU A 353 -17.69 9.12 -6.66
C GLU A 353 -16.35 9.18 -7.39
N ARG A 354 -15.40 10.02 -6.94
CA ARG A 354 -14.05 10.10 -7.51
C ARG A 354 -13.23 8.83 -7.28
N ALA A 355 -13.33 8.22 -6.09
CA ALA A 355 -12.70 6.95 -5.80
C ALA A 355 -13.27 5.83 -6.69
N MET A 356 -14.60 5.79 -6.88
CA MET A 356 -15.27 4.83 -7.77
C MET A 356 -14.84 4.98 -9.23
N GLN A 357 -14.58 6.20 -9.70
CA GLN A 357 -14.10 6.43 -11.06
C GLN A 357 -12.71 5.85 -11.32
N ARG A 358 -11.90 5.66 -10.28
CA ARG A 358 -10.52 5.13 -10.39
C ARG A 358 -10.42 3.64 -10.10
N MET A 359 -11.52 2.98 -9.71
CA MET A 359 -11.56 1.55 -9.41
C MET A 359 -11.81 0.68 -10.65
N THR A 360 -11.35 -0.56 -10.61
CA THR A 360 -11.77 -1.59 -11.59
C THR A 360 -13.21 -2.03 -11.30
N ILE A 361 -13.91 -2.52 -12.32
CA ILE A 361 -15.28 -3.04 -12.16
C ILE A 361 -15.32 -4.17 -11.11
N GLN A 362 -14.33 -5.07 -11.11
CA GLN A 362 -14.21 -6.18 -10.16
C GLN A 362 -14.10 -5.67 -8.72
N SER A 363 -13.16 -4.75 -8.46
CA SER A 363 -12.93 -4.21 -7.12
C SER A 363 -14.20 -3.57 -6.55
N MET A 364 -14.94 -2.84 -7.37
CA MET A 364 -16.22 -2.22 -6.98
C MET A 364 -17.28 -3.27 -6.63
N LEU A 365 -17.45 -4.31 -7.46
CA LEU A 365 -18.48 -5.33 -7.25
C LEU A 365 -18.19 -6.19 -6.02
N MET A 366 -16.93 -6.51 -5.78
CA MET A 366 -16.48 -7.21 -4.57
C MET A 366 -16.78 -6.39 -3.31
N GLN A 367 -16.46 -5.09 -3.31
CA GLN A 367 -16.85 -4.20 -2.22
C GLN A 367 -18.37 -4.08 -2.07
N ALA A 368 -19.14 -4.24 -3.15
CA ALA A 368 -20.60 -4.23 -3.11
C ALA A 368 -21.22 -5.55 -2.62
N GLY A 369 -20.41 -6.55 -2.29
CA GLY A 369 -20.87 -7.85 -1.84
C GLY A 369 -21.52 -8.68 -2.95
N THR A 370 -21.21 -8.38 -4.22
CA THR A 370 -21.66 -9.18 -5.36
C THR A 370 -20.95 -10.54 -5.33
N SER A 371 -21.68 -11.61 -5.65
CA SER A 371 -21.13 -12.96 -5.58
C SER A 371 -20.03 -13.20 -6.63
N GLU A 372 -19.12 -14.11 -6.33
CA GLU A 372 -18.07 -14.55 -7.26
C GLU A 372 -18.66 -15.02 -8.61
N GLU A 373 -19.75 -15.78 -8.57
CA GLU A 373 -20.40 -16.32 -9.76
C GLU A 373 -20.97 -15.21 -10.65
N ASP A 374 -21.60 -14.20 -10.04
CA ASP A 374 -22.11 -13.03 -10.74
C ASP A 374 -20.98 -12.21 -11.39
N ILE A 375 -19.84 -12.06 -10.72
CA ILE A 375 -18.69 -11.30 -11.24
C ILE A 375 -18.03 -12.07 -12.39
N LYS A 376 -17.92 -13.40 -12.27
CA LYS A 376 -17.45 -14.26 -13.37
C LYS A 376 -18.39 -14.20 -14.58
N GLN A 377 -19.69 -14.23 -14.34
CA GLN A 377 -20.69 -14.12 -15.40
C GLN A 377 -20.62 -12.75 -16.09
N LEU A 378 -20.49 -11.67 -15.33
CA LEU A 378 -20.30 -10.34 -15.89
C LEU A 378 -19.05 -10.26 -16.77
N ASN A 379 -17.92 -10.79 -16.30
CA ASN A 379 -16.70 -10.77 -17.10
C ASN A 379 -16.87 -11.50 -18.43
N ARG A 380 -17.57 -12.64 -18.45
CA ARG A 380 -17.89 -13.34 -19.72
C ARG A 380 -18.72 -12.49 -20.68
N VAL A 381 -19.65 -11.69 -20.14
CA VAL A 381 -20.45 -10.76 -20.95
C VAL A 381 -19.59 -9.61 -21.49
N LEU A 382 -18.77 -9.01 -20.65
CA LEU A 382 -17.87 -7.90 -21.05
C LEU A 382 -16.85 -8.35 -22.10
N GLN A 383 -16.34 -9.59 -21.98
CA GLN A 383 -15.40 -10.18 -22.95
C GLN A 383 -16.03 -10.47 -24.33
N GLY A 384 -17.34 -10.24 -24.50
CA GLY A 384 -18.01 -10.20 -25.81
C GLY A 384 -18.14 -8.80 -26.41
N ILE A 385 -17.61 -7.77 -25.73
CA ILE A 385 -17.74 -6.36 -26.13
C ILE A 385 -16.33 -5.82 -26.43
N SER A 386 -16.05 -5.62 -27.71
CA SER A 386 -14.82 -4.97 -28.15
C SER A 386 -14.76 -3.51 -27.65
N LYS A 387 -13.54 -3.06 -27.34
CA LYS A 387 -13.22 -1.67 -26.95
C LYS A 387 -13.18 -0.70 -28.15
N GLU A 388 -13.32 -1.21 -29.38
CA GLU A 388 -13.36 -0.43 -30.64
C GLU A 388 -14.74 0.14 -31.00
#